data_AF-A0A7V4G084-F1
#
_entry.id   AF-A0A7V4G084-F1
#
_cell.length_a   1.000
_cell.length_b   1.000
_cell.length_c   1.000
_cell.angle_alpha   90.00
_cell.angle_beta   90.00
_cell.angle_gamma   90.00
#
_symmetry.space_group_name_H-M   'P 1'
#
loop_
_entity.id
_entity.type
_entity.pdbx_description
1 polymer ?
#
loop_
_entity_poly.entity_id
_entity_poly.type
_entity_poly.pdbx_seq_one_letter_code
_entity_poly.pdbx_strand_id
1 'polypeptide(L)'
;MGPEISETLARGVLLRTGLALLLLWGGARLLGAAGRLYQSRAQTQTVARLDGYCVPAATPLPELDSWRSSQEIARFAAESPAGTRFAMSEHGLVGALAPEAEIIDVLGLHDPIFARNTFTSPLLWRRLPDVIWMPHPDHTRMVRDILDSDDFWQGYDFYPDAFSYGVALRKDSPHFSLLQALFAARWQAAYPGFRLTDHLAQRDTLNSCTERRYR
;
A
#
# COMPACT_ATOMS: atom_id res chain seq x y z
N MET A 1 -16.56 22.66 63.27
CA MET A 1 -16.48 21.73 62.12
C MET A 1 -15.42 22.29 61.20
N GLY A 2 -14.24 21.68 61.28
CA GLY A 2 -12.98 22.41 61.23
C GLY A 2 -12.25 22.38 59.87
N PRO A 3 -11.34 23.34 59.66
CA PRO A 3 -10.52 23.50 58.46
C PRO A 3 -9.62 22.31 58.10
N GLU A 4 -9.45 21.32 58.97
CA GLU A 4 -8.59 20.14 58.75
C GLU A 4 -9.06 19.22 57.60
N ILE A 5 -10.37 19.14 57.32
CA ILE A 5 -10.88 18.33 56.20
C ILE A 5 -10.46 18.93 54.85
N SER A 6 -10.34 20.26 54.78
CA SER A 6 -9.97 20.98 53.56
C SER A 6 -8.51 20.76 53.15
N GLU A 7 -7.60 20.65 54.12
CA GLU A 7 -6.17 20.52 53.85
C GLU A 7 -5.81 19.12 53.35
N THR A 8 -6.43 18.09 53.92
CA THR A 8 -6.24 16.69 53.51
C THR A 8 -6.73 16.46 52.09
N LEU A 9 -7.89 17.05 51.73
CA LEU A 9 -8.45 16.97 50.39
C LEU A 9 -7.56 17.68 49.36
N ALA A 10 -7.06 18.88 49.71
CA ALA A 10 -6.17 19.66 48.84
C ALA A 10 -4.84 18.93 48.56
N ARG A 11 -4.21 18.32 49.59
CA ARG A 11 -2.99 17.52 49.41
C ARG A 11 -3.23 16.29 48.52
N GLY A 12 -4.37 15.62 48.69
CA GLY A 12 -4.76 14.48 47.85
C GLY A 12 -4.95 14.87 46.39
N VAL A 13 -5.56 16.02 46.12
CA VAL A 13 -5.73 16.55 44.75
C VAL A 13 -4.38 16.92 44.14
N LEU A 14 -3.53 17.66 44.85
CA LEU A 14 -2.21 18.07 44.35
C LEU A 14 -1.31 16.87 44.02
N LEU A 15 -1.29 15.84 44.86
CA LEU A 15 -0.51 14.62 44.61
C LEU A 15 -0.99 13.90 43.34
N ARG A 16 -2.31 13.75 43.17
CA ARG A 16 -2.90 13.09 41.99
C ARG A 16 -2.64 13.89 40.72
N THR A 17 -2.79 15.21 40.77
CA THR A 17 -2.49 16.09 39.63
C THR A 17 -1.00 16.03 39.26
N GLY A 18 -0.10 16.07 40.25
CA GLY A 18 1.34 15.92 40.02
C GLY A 18 1.69 14.59 39.36
N LEU A 19 1.11 13.48 39.86
CA LEU A 19 1.30 12.14 39.28
C LEU A 19 0.78 12.09 37.84
N ALA A 20 -0.41 12.64 37.56
CA ALA A 20 -0.98 12.67 36.22
C ALA A 20 -0.10 13.45 35.24
N LEU A 21 0.41 14.62 35.64
CA LEU A 21 1.31 15.42 34.82
C LEU A 21 2.64 14.70 34.55
N LEU A 22 3.19 14.01 35.55
CA LEU A 22 4.39 13.19 35.37
C LEU A 22 4.16 12.03 34.41
N LEU A 23 3.00 11.35 34.47
CA LEU A 23 2.65 10.28 33.55
C LEU A 23 2.46 10.80 32.13
N LEU A 24 1.81 11.94 31.94
CA LEU A 24 1.62 12.55 30.62
C LEU A 24 2.96 12.97 30.01
N TRP A 25 3.79 13.67 30.79
CA TRP A 25 5.08 14.15 30.30
C TRP A 25 6.07 13.00 30.05
N GLY A 26 6.18 12.07 31.01
CA GLY A 26 7.02 10.88 30.88
C GLY A 26 6.56 9.98 29.73
N GLY A 27 5.24 9.74 29.61
CA GLY A 27 4.64 8.97 28.53
C GLY A 27 4.89 9.59 27.15
N ALA A 28 4.69 10.90 26.99
CA ALA A 28 4.97 11.60 25.74
C ALA A 28 6.46 11.51 25.34
N ARG A 29 7.38 11.62 26.31
CA ARG A 29 8.83 11.46 26.08
C ARG A 29 9.19 10.05 25.64
N LEU A 30 8.63 9.02 26.31
CA LEU A 30 8.84 7.62 25.97
C LEU A 30 8.30 7.28 24.58
N LEU A 31 7.08 7.72 24.27
CA LEU A 31 6.49 7.55 22.93
C LEU A 31 7.30 8.25 21.86
N GLY A 32 7.75 9.49 22.10
CA GLY A 32 8.61 10.21 21.16
C GLY A 32 9.96 9.53 20.95
N ALA A 33 10.56 8.94 21.98
CA ALA A 33 11.79 8.17 21.86
C ALA A 33 11.57 6.86 21.09
N ALA A 34 10.49 6.13 21.39
CA ALA A 34 10.10 4.93 20.66
C ALA A 34 9.83 5.23 19.18
N GLY A 35 9.13 6.32 18.87
CA GLY A 35 8.88 6.79 17.51
C GLY A 35 10.17 7.10 16.75
N ARG A 36 11.13 7.81 17.37
CA ARG A 36 12.44 8.06 16.75
C ARG A 36 13.24 6.78 16.52
N LEU A 37 13.21 5.84 17.46
CA LEU A 37 13.87 4.54 17.30
C LEU A 37 13.23 3.73 16.17
N TYR A 38 11.91 3.73 16.09
CA TYR A 38 11.17 3.10 15.00
C TYR A 38 11.51 3.74 13.65
N GLN A 39 11.47 5.07 13.55
CA GLN A 39 11.80 5.79 12.33
C GLN A 39 13.26 5.59 11.91
N SER A 40 14.20 5.61 12.86
CA SER A 40 15.60 5.32 12.58
C SER A 40 15.78 3.88 12.09
N ARG A 41 15.09 2.91 12.69
CA ARG A 41 15.09 1.53 12.19
C ARG A 41 14.51 1.43 10.79
N ALA A 42 13.39 2.08 10.52
CA ALA A 42 12.78 2.13 9.19
C ALA A 42 13.71 2.75 8.14
N GLN A 43 14.43 3.83 8.47
CA GLN A 43 15.43 4.45 7.59
C GLN A 43 16.64 3.55 7.33
N THR A 44 17.01 2.70 8.30
CA THR A 44 18.11 1.74 8.15
C THR A 44 17.69 0.40 7.56
N GLN A 45 16.39 0.09 7.55
CA GLN A 45 15.88 -1.04 6.81
C GLN A 45 16.09 -0.71 5.34
N THR A 46 16.94 -1.48 4.69
CA THR A 46 16.95 -1.55 3.24
C THR A 46 15.52 -1.92 2.86
N VAL A 47 14.77 -0.96 2.32
CA VAL A 47 13.51 -1.24 1.64
C VAL A 47 13.84 -2.40 0.71
N ALA A 48 13.13 -3.51 0.88
CA ALA A 48 13.42 -4.71 0.12
C ALA A 48 13.46 -4.28 -1.34
N ARG A 49 14.62 -4.40 -1.98
CA ARG A 49 14.68 -4.20 -3.42
C ARG A 49 13.71 -5.22 -3.99
N LEU A 50 12.70 -4.73 -4.67
CA LEU A 50 11.82 -5.55 -5.48
C LEU A 50 12.62 -5.93 -6.72
N ASP A 51 13.60 -6.81 -6.51
CA ASP A 51 14.38 -7.42 -7.58
C ASP A 51 13.51 -8.51 -8.27
N GLY A 52 13.96 -9.02 -9.41
CA GLY A 52 13.25 -10.08 -10.15
C GLY A 52 12.42 -9.60 -11.34
N TYR A 53 12.48 -8.30 -11.65
CA TYR A 53 11.94 -7.75 -12.89
C TYR A 53 12.76 -6.60 -13.42
N CYS A 54 12.46 -6.24 -14.67
CA CYS A 54 13.03 -5.09 -15.35
C CYS A 54 11.95 -4.33 -16.11
N VAL A 55 12.20 -3.03 -16.26
CA VAL A 55 11.33 -2.10 -16.99
C VAL A 55 12.15 -1.46 -18.12
N PRO A 56 11.62 -1.40 -19.36
CA PRO A 56 12.33 -0.77 -20.49
C PRO A 56 12.65 0.72 -20.29
N ALA A 57 11.89 1.43 -19.46
CA ALA A 57 11.98 2.87 -19.29
C ALA A 57 13.37 3.32 -18.82
N ALA A 58 13.93 4.29 -19.54
CA ALA A 58 15.20 4.92 -19.20
C ALA A 58 15.09 5.97 -18.08
N THR A 59 13.89 6.27 -17.61
CA THR A 59 13.63 7.26 -16.55
C THR A 59 12.55 6.70 -15.63
N PRO A 60 12.74 6.72 -14.29
CA PRO A 60 11.71 6.28 -13.36
C PRO A 60 10.50 7.21 -13.43
N LEU A 61 9.34 6.72 -13.02
CA LEU A 61 8.18 7.59 -12.87
C LEU A 61 8.46 8.64 -11.79
N PRO A 62 7.95 9.88 -11.95
CA PRO A 62 7.98 10.82 -10.85
C PRO A 62 7.11 10.29 -9.71
N GLU A 63 7.61 10.42 -8.48
CA GLU A 63 6.84 10.06 -7.29
C GLU A 63 5.60 10.94 -7.17
N LEU A 64 4.44 10.32 -6.99
CA LEU A 64 3.21 11.01 -6.63
C LEU A 64 3.11 11.00 -5.10
N ASP A 65 2.60 12.09 -4.51
CA ASP A 65 2.23 12.07 -3.11
C ASP A 65 1.12 11.02 -2.87
N SER A 66 1.09 10.48 -1.65
CA SER A 66 0.19 9.37 -1.30
C SER A 66 -1.28 9.70 -1.54
N TRP A 67 -1.69 10.95 -1.30
CA TRP A 67 -3.06 11.39 -1.51
C TRP A 67 -3.41 11.40 -3.00
N ARG A 68 -2.55 11.95 -3.85
CA ARG A 68 -2.75 11.93 -5.31
C ARG A 68 -2.79 10.49 -5.85
N SER A 69 -1.93 9.59 -5.38
CA SER A 69 -1.98 8.17 -5.75
C SER A 69 -3.29 7.52 -5.36
N SER A 70 -3.76 7.72 -4.12
CA SER A 70 -5.08 7.25 -3.68
C SER A 70 -6.22 7.80 -4.55
N GLN A 71 -6.14 9.07 -4.99
CA GLN A 71 -7.14 9.65 -5.87
C GLN A 71 -7.17 9.00 -7.26
N GLU A 72 -6.01 8.74 -7.86
CA GLU A 72 -5.97 8.13 -9.19
C GLU A 72 -6.47 6.68 -9.18
N ILE A 73 -6.09 5.88 -8.17
CA ILE A 73 -6.61 4.50 -8.05
C ILE A 73 -8.11 4.48 -7.71
N ALA A 74 -8.60 5.42 -6.88
CA ALA A 74 -10.02 5.50 -6.57
C ALA A 74 -10.87 5.93 -7.77
N ARG A 75 -10.38 6.87 -8.59
CA ARG A 75 -11.02 7.23 -9.87
C ARG A 75 -11.01 6.06 -10.84
N PHE A 76 -9.87 5.36 -10.96
CA PHE A 76 -9.78 4.17 -11.79
C PHE A 76 -10.81 3.12 -11.39
N ALA A 77 -10.97 2.85 -10.08
CA ALA A 77 -11.97 1.92 -9.58
C ALA A 77 -13.41 2.42 -9.81
N ALA A 78 -13.68 3.71 -9.61
CA ALA A 78 -15.02 4.28 -9.81
C ALA A 78 -15.48 4.28 -11.27
N GLU A 79 -14.54 4.36 -12.22
CA GLU A 79 -14.81 4.29 -13.66
C GLU A 79 -14.82 2.86 -14.19
N SER A 80 -14.37 1.88 -13.39
CA SER A 80 -14.34 0.47 -13.78
C SER A 80 -15.75 -0.16 -13.78
N PRO A 81 -15.97 -1.25 -14.55
CA PRO A 81 -17.23 -1.99 -14.49
C PRO A 81 -17.62 -2.44 -13.09
N ALA A 82 -18.91 -2.42 -12.80
CA ALA A 82 -19.46 -2.99 -11.57
C ALA A 82 -19.00 -4.45 -11.39
N GLY A 83 -18.58 -4.79 -10.17
CA GLY A 83 -18.04 -6.11 -9.83
C GLY A 83 -16.58 -6.33 -10.21
N THR A 84 -15.88 -5.32 -10.77
CA THR A 84 -14.43 -5.40 -10.97
C THR A 84 -13.73 -5.64 -9.62
N ARG A 85 -12.83 -6.62 -9.59
CA ARG A 85 -12.12 -7.03 -8.38
C ARG A 85 -10.81 -6.30 -8.23
N PHE A 86 -10.67 -5.53 -7.16
CA PHE A 86 -9.44 -4.84 -6.83
C PHE A 86 -8.80 -5.42 -5.58
N ALA A 87 -7.57 -5.93 -5.69
CA ALA A 87 -6.75 -6.29 -4.54
C ALA A 87 -5.83 -5.14 -4.14
N MET A 88 -5.84 -4.76 -2.87
CA MET A 88 -5.00 -3.67 -2.33
C MET A 88 -4.90 -3.72 -0.81
N SER A 89 -3.81 -3.15 -0.26
CA SER A 89 -3.64 -2.98 1.19
C SER A 89 -4.33 -1.71 1.72
N GLU A 90 -4.43 -0.68 0.88
CA GLU A 90 -5.02 0.62 1.22
C GLU A 90 -6.29 0.82 0.39
N HIS A 91 -7.49 0.70 1.00
CA HIS A 91 -8.75 0.78 0.24
C HIS A 91 -9.74 1.83 0.71
N GLY A 92 -9.42 2.63 1.74
CA GLY A 92 -10.36 3.56 2.35
C GLY A 92 -11.04 4.53 1.36
N LEU A 93 -10.24 5.23 0.54
CA LEU A 93 -10.79 6.14 -0.47
C LEU A 93 -11.44 5.40 -1.65
N VAL A 94 -10.86 4.26 -2.05
CA VAL A 94 -11.37 3.43 -3.15
C VAL A 94 -12.76 2.90 -2.81
N GLY A 95 -12.92 2.27 -1.66
CA GLY A 95 -14.21 1.73 -1.19
C GLY A 95 -15.27 2.82 -0.98
N ALA A 96 -14.87 4.07 -0.70
CA ALA A 96 -15.80 5.19 -0.59
C ALA A 96 -16.29 5.71 -1.95
N LEU A 97 -15.43 5.73 -2.97
CA LEU A 97 -15.75 6.30 -4.29
C LEU A 97 -16.22 5.27 -5.33
N ALA A 98 -15.90 4.00 -5.12
CA ALA A 98 -16.25 2.89 -6.02
C ALA A 98 -17.02 1.79 -5.27
N PRO A 99 -18.23 2.06 -4.76
CA PRO A 99 -18.99 1.09 -3.96
C PRO A 99 -19.42 -0.14 -4.75
N GLU A 100 -19.37 -0.09 -6.08
CA GLU A 100 -19.67 -1.21 -6.97
C GLU A 100 -18.44 -2.10 -7.25
N ALA A 101 -17.24 -1.70 -6.82
CA ALA A 101 -16.04 -2.53 -6.93
C ALA A 101 -16.02 -3.60 -5.84
N GLU A 102 -15.55 -4.80 -6.18
CA GLU A 102 -15.27 -5.84 -5.20
C GLU A 102 -13.85 -5.65 -4.65
N ILE A 103 -13.73 -5.20 -3.40
CA ILE A 103 -12.43 -4.99 -2.75
C ILE A 103 -11.94 -6.28 -2.09
N ILE A 104 -10.76 -6.73 -2.50
CA ILE A 104 -9.99 -7.81 -1.88
C ILE A 104 -8.95 -7.15 -0.96
N ASP A 105 -9.31 -6.98 0.31
CA ASP A 105 -8.42 -6.43 1.34
C ASP A 105 -7.36 -7.47 1.73
N VAL A 106 -6.17 -7.34 1.15
CA VAL A 106 -5.07 -8.30 1.36
C VAL A 106 -4.46 -8.24 2.75
N LEU A 107 -4.73 -7.16 3.52
CA LEU A 107 -4.34 -7.07 4.93
C LEU A 107 -5.33 -7.79 5.86
N GLY A 108 -6.50 -8.16 5.36
CA GLY A 108 -7.53 -8.84 6.15
C GLY A 108 -8.16 -7.95 7.22
N LEU A 109 -8.12 -6.62 7.07
CA LEU A 109 -8.83 -5.73 7.99
C LEU A 109 -10.35 -5.86 7.79
N HIS A 110 -10.79 -6.06 6.54
CA HIS A 110 -12.19 -6.18 6.15
C HIS A 110 -12.50 -7.43 5.31
N ASP A 111 -11.50 -8.19 4.90
CA ASP A 111 -11.68 -9.46 4.18
C ASP A 111 -11.53 -10.66 5.14
N PRO A 112 -12.60 -11.43 5.42
CA PRO A 112 -12.54 -12.53 6.40
C PRO A 112 -11.65 -13.70 5.97
N ILE A 113 -11.34 -13.84 4.67
CA ILE A 113 -10.43 -14.87 4.18
C ILE A 113 -9.00 -14.53 4.64
N PHE A 114 -8.54 -13.30 4.45
CA PHE A 114 -7.22 -12.87 4.91
C PHE A 114 -7.18 -12.54 6.41
N ALA A 115 -8.31 -12.21 7.04
CA ALA A 115 -8.37 -12.03 8.50
C ALA A 115 -8.12 -13.35 9.25
N ARG A 116 -8.58 -14.47 8.69
CA ARG A 116 -8.48 -15.80 9.31
C ARG A 116 -7.27 -16.60 8.84
N ASN A 117 -6.67 -16.22 7.73
CA ASN A 117 -5.53 -16.90 7.13
C ASN A 117 -4.44 -15.88 6.84
N THR A 118 -3.19 -16.20 7.17
CA THR A 118 -2.05 -15.39 6.74
C THR A 118 -2.08 -15.21 5.22
N PHE A 119 -1.77 -14.00 4.74
CA PHE A 119 -1.62 -13.75 3.31
C PHE A 119 -0.65 -14.76 2.67
N THR A 120 -1.06 -15.28 1.53
CA THR A 120 -0.20 -16.04 0.61
C THR A 120 -0.63 -15.73 -0.82
N SER A 121 0.31 -15.68 -1.77
CA SER A 121 -0.02 -15.42 -3.17
C SER A 121 -0.97 -16.46 -3.79
N PRO A 122 -0.88 -17.79 -3.51
CA PRO A 122 -1.88 -18.74 -4.00
C PRO A 122 -3.31 -18.44 -3.51
N LEU A 123 -3.47 -17.90 -2.31
CA LEU A 123 -4.78 -17.51 -1.80
C LEU A 123 -5.32 -16.29 -2.56
N LEU A 124 -4.46 -15.31 -2.87
CA LEU A 124 -4.80 -14.17 -3.71
C LEU A 124 -5.22 -14.60 -5.12
N TRP A 125 -4.50 -15.53 -5.75
CA TRP A 125 -4.79 -15.98 -7.12
C TRP A 125 -6.12 -16.70 -7.26
N ARG A 126 -6.57 -17.41 -6.22
CA ARG A 126 -7.91 -18.00 -6.17
C ARG A 126 -9.03 -16.97 -6.17
N ARG A 127 -8.74 -15.72 -5.78
CA ARG A 127 -9.72 -14.61 -5.79
C ARG A 127 -9.83 -13.95 -7.16
N LEU A 128 -8.87 -14.21 -8.06
CA LEU A 128 -8.85 -13.69 -9.43
C LEU A 128 -9.04 -12.16 -9.47
N PRO A 129 -8.18 -11.37 -8.79
CA PRO A 129 -8.27 -9.91 -8.87
C PRO A 129 -8.10 -9.44 -10.31
N ASP A 130 -8.94 -8.53 -10.77
CA ASP A 130 -8.80 -7.91 -12.09
C ASP A 130 -7.68 -6.87 -12.08
N VAL A 131 -7.56 -6.18 -10.95
CA VAL A 131 -6.54 -5.16 -10.68
C VAL A 131 -5.89 -5.45 -9.34
N ILE A 132 -4.57 -5.35 -9.30
CA ILE A 132 -3.80 -5.33 -8.06
C ILE A 132 -3.16 -3.96 -7.96
N TRP A 133 -3.58 -3.15 -7.00
CA TRP A 133 -2.76 -2.04 -6.54
C TRP A 133 -1.81 -2.62 -5.50
N MET A 134 -0.53 -2.67 -5.85
CA MET A 134 0.44 -3.44 -5.08
C MET A 134 0.43 -3.02 -3.60
N PRO A 135 0.59 -3.97 -2.67
CA PRO A 135 0.63 -3.64 -1.25
C PRO A 135 1.69 -2.60 -0.94
N HIS A 136 1.45 -1.80 0.09
CA HIS A 136 2.42 -0.83 0.58
C HIS A 136 3.81 -1.49 0.76
N PRO A 137 4.93 -0.84 0.37
CA PRO A 137 6.27 -1.43 0.42
C PRO A 137 6.71 -1.95 1.80
N ASP A 138 6.13 -1.43 2.88
CA ASP A 138 6.35 -1.93 4.25
C ASP A 138 5.86 -3.38 4.44
N HIS A 139 4.93 -3.86 3.60
CA HIS A 139 4.49 -5.24 3.52
C HIS A 139 5.44 -6.10 2.67
N THR A 140 6.75 -5.96 2.87
CA THR A 140 7.82 -6.57 2.07
C THR A 140 7.62 -8.05 1.74
N ARG A 141 7.17 -8.87 2.70
CA ARG A 141 6.88 -10.29 2.47
C ARG A 141 5.73 -10.51 1.49
N MET A 142 4.65 -9.73 1.62
CA MET A 142 3.48 -9.82 0.76
C MET A 142 3.85 -9.45 -0.69
N VAL A 143 4.59 -8.36 -0.85
CA VAL A 143 5.06 -7.91 -2.17
C VAL A 143 5.98 -8.95 -2.80
N ARG A 144 6.92 -9.51 -2.03
CA ARG A 144 7.78 -10.61 -2.51
C ARG A 144 6.99 -11.85 -2.91
N ASP A 145 6.06 -12.31 -2.06
CA ASP A 145 5.23 -13.48 -2.35
C ASP A 145 4.42 -13.32 -3.65
N ILE A 146 4.01 -12.08 -3.97
CA ILE A 146 3.36 -11.75 -5.25
C ILE A 146 4.36 -11.79 -6.41
N LEU A 147 5.48 -11.07 -6.30
CA LEU A 147 6.45 -10.94 -7.40
C LEU A 147 7.24 -12.23 -7.68
N ASP A 148 7.38 -13.12 -6.71
CA ASP A 148 8.04 -14.42 -6.94
C ASP A 148 7.11 -15.42 -7.65
N SER A 149 5.81 -15.11 -7.76
CA SER A 149 4.81 -16.05 -8.30
C SER A 149 4.79 -16.11 -9.82
N ASP A 150 4.80 -17.33 -10.35
CA ASP A 150 4.62 -17.57 -11.79
C ASP A 150 3.23 -17.12 -12.28
N ASP A 151 2.19 -17.31 -11.46
CA ASP A 151 0.81 -16.88 -11.78
C ASP A 151 0.73 -15.37 -11.99
N PHE A 152 1.51 -14.58 -11.23
CA PHE A 152 1.57 -13.13 -11.39
C PHE A 152 2.13 -12.75 -12.76
N TRP A 153 3.32 -13.24 -13.10
CA TRP A 153 3.99 -12.89 -14.36
C TRP A 153 3.28 -13.45 -15.59
N GLN A 154 2.64 -14.61 -15.47
CA GLN A 154 1.86 -15.18 -16.55
C GLN A 154 0.50 -14.53 -16.70
N GLY A 155 -0.14 -14.12 -15.60
CA GLY A 155 -1.51 -13.63 -15.57
C GLY A 155 -1.67 -12.11 -15.68
N TYR A 156 -0.64 -11.32 -15.42
CA TYR A 156 -0.79 -9.86 -15.29
C TYR A 156 0.18 -9.07 -16.17
N ASP A 157 -0.28 -7.90 -16.60
CA ASP A 157 0.57 -6.79 -17.07
C ASP A 157 0.90 -5.92 -15.85
N PHE A 158 2.17 -5.85 -15.46
CA PHE A 158 2.61 -5.14 -14.27
C PHE A 158 3.32 -3.83 -14.63
N TYR A 159 2.90 -2.74 -14.01
CA TYR A 159 3.45 -1.40 -14.15
C TYR A 159 4.00 -0.95 -12.79
N PRO A 160 5.31 -1.14 -12.54
CA PRO A 160 5.95 -0.73 -11.30
C PRO A 160 5.78 0.78 -11.06
N ASP A 161 5.71 1.17 -9.79
CA ASP A 161 5.64 2.56 -9.33
C ASP A 161 4.40 3.37 -9.79
N ALA A 162 3.52 2.76 -10.61
CA ALA A 162 2.24 3.33 -10.96
C ALA A 162 1.40 3.55 -9.69
N PHE A 163 0.97 4.79 -9.49
CA PHE A 163 0.27 5.29 -8.30
C PHE A 163 0.99 4.89 -6.99
N SER A 164 2.29 5.20 -6.92
CA SER A 164 3.24 4.99 -5.80
C SER A 164 3.68 3.55 -5.54
N TYR A 165 2.82 2.54 -5.70
CA TYR A 165 3.15 1.15 -5.32
C TYR A 165 3.27 0.20 -6.51
N GLY A 166 2.72 0.59 -7.66
CA GLY A 166 2.61 -0.25 -8.84
C GLY A 166 1.20 -0.81 -9.02
N VAL A 167 0.83 -1.03 -10.28
CA VAL A 167 -0.48 -1.55 -10.67
C VAL A 167 -0.27 -2.76 -11.57
N ALA A 168 -0.98 -3.85 -11.30
CA ALA A 168 -1.02 -5.01 -12.16
C ALA A 168 -2.43 -5.25 -12.70
N LEU A 169 -2.57 -5.49 -14.01
CA LEU A 169 -3.84 -5.74 -14.69
C LEU A 169 -3.91 -7.18 -15.17
N ARG A 170 -4.98 -7.90 -14.81
CA ARG A 170 -5.15 -9.31 -15.17
C ARG A 170 -5.51 -9.48 -16.65
N LYS A 171 -4.62 -10.10 -17.42
CA LYS A 171 -4.72 -10.26 -18.89
C LYS A 171 -5.93 -11.08 -19.34
N ASP A 172 -6.36 -12.04 -18.54
CA ASP A 172 -7.50 -12.91 -18.86
C ASP A 172 -8.84 -12.42 -18.27
N SER A 173 -8.85 -11.23 -17.65
CA SER A 173 -10.08 -10.64 -17.14
C SER A 173 -11.08 -10.38 -18.27
N PRO A 174 -12.39 -10.65 -18.08
CA PRO A 174 -13.41 -10.25 -19.05
C PRO A 174 -13.49 -8.72 -19.24
N HIS A 175 -12.93 -7.95 -18.31
CA HIS A 175 -12.87 -6.49 -18.37
C HIS A 175 -11.52 -5.94 -18.84
N PHE A 176 -10.55 -6.80 -19.20
CA PHE A 176 -9.17 -6.39 -19.44
C PHE A 176 -9.03 -5.22 -20.42
N SER A 177 -9.64 -5.29 -21.60
CA SER A 177 -9.53 -4.22 -22.61
C SER A 177 -10.05 -2.87 -22.10
N LEU A 178 -11.13 -2.87 -21.33
CA LEU A 178 -11.70 -1.65 -20.75
C LEU A 178 -10.82 -1.13 -19.60
N LEU A 179 -10.38 -2.02 -18.71
CA LEU A 179 -9.48 -1.66 -17.60
C LEU A 179 -8.15 -1.11 -18.12
N GLN A 180 -7.59 -1.69 -19.17
CA GLN A 180 -6.36 -1.20 -19.80
C GLN A 180 -6.57 0.20 -20.40
N ALA A 181 -7.70 0.45 -21.07
CA ALA A 181 -8.02 1.77 -21.62
C ALA A 181 -8.19 2.84 -20.52
N LEU A 182 -8.93 2.51 -19.45
CA LEU A 182 -9.11 3.39 -18.29
C LEU A 182 -7.78 3.66 -17.60
N PHE A 183 -6.98 2.62 -17.35
CA PHE A 183 -5.66 2.75 -16.74
C PHE A 183 -4.74 3.62 -17.60
N ALA A 184 -4.75 3.46 -18.93
CA ALA A 184 -3.98 4.31 -19.83
C ALA A 184 -4.44 5.79 -19.78
N ALA A 185 -5.74 6.06 -19.64
CA ALA A 185 -6.24 7.43 -19.47
C ALA A 185 -5.83 8.05 -18.12
N ARG A 186 -5.79 7.26 -17.05
CA ARG A 186 -5.30 7.69 -15.72
C ARG A 186 -3.79 7.90 -15.73
N TRP A 187 -3.05 7.01 -16.39
CA TRP A 187 -1.62 7.12 -16.61
C TRP A 187 -1.24 8.45 -17.27
N GLN A 188 -1.91 8.83 -18.36
CA GLN A 188 -1.62 10.09 -19.06
C GLN A 188 -1.87 11.33 -18.20
N ALA A 189 -2.86 11.30 -17.31
CA ALA A 189 -3.14 12.39 -16.40
C ALA A 189 -2.12 12.46 -15.23
N ALA A 190 -1.66 11.32 -14.74
CA ALA A 190 -0.72 11.22 -13.64
C ALA A 190 0.73 11.48 -14.07
N TYR A 191 1.11 10.97 -15.24
CA TYR A 191 2.49 10.91 -15.74
C TYR A 191 2.62 11.51 -17.14
N PRO A 192 2.35 12.81 -17.31
CA PRO A 192 2.43 13.46 -18.61
C PRO A 192 3.85 13.35 -19.19
N GLY A 193 3.94 12.91 -20.44
CA GLY A 193 5.22 12.70 -21.14
C GLY A 193 5.85 11.32 -20.97
N PHE A 194 5.29 10.45 -20.10
CA PHE A 194 5.74 9.07 -19.95
C PHE A 194 4.85 8.13 -20.76
N ARG A 195 5.47 7.19 -21.48
CA ARG A 195 4.75 6.18 -22.27
C ARG A 195 4.48 4.94 -21.43
N LEU A 196 3.21 4.56 -21.31
CA LEU A 196 2.78 3.38 -20.57
C LEU A 196 3.56 2.10 -20.95
N THR A 197 3.76 1.88 -22.25
CA THR A 197 4.46 0.69 -22.79
C THR A 197 5.89 0.56 -22.30
N ASP A 198 6.55 1.68 -22.02
CA ASP A 198 7.96 1.69 -21.65
C ASP A 198 8.12 1.28 -20.16
N HIS A 199 7.03 1.31 -19.40
CA HIS A 199 6.99 0.95 -17.98
C HIS A 199 6.30 -0.40 -17.73
N LEU A 200 6.04 -1.19 -18.77
CA LEU A 200 5.59 -2.57 -18.58
C LEU A 200 6.76 -3.43 -18.10
N ALA A 201 6.64 -4.01 -16.91
CA ALA A 201 7.64 -4.87 -16.33
C ALA A 201 7.70 -6.24 -17.01
N GLN A 202 8.91 -6.79 -17.08
CA GLN A 202 9.19 -8.15 -17.50
C GLN A 202 9.94 -8.88 -16.40
N ARG A 203 9.62 -10.15 -16.17
CA ARG A 203 10.35 -10.98 -15.20
C ARG A 203 11.80 -11.14 -15.64
N ASP A 204 12.73 -10.88 -14.73
CA ASP A 204 14.14 -11.14 -14.97
C ASP A 204 14.39 -12.64 -14.82
N THR A 205 14.40 -13.36 -15.94
CA THR A 205 14.52 -14.82 -15.91
C THR A 205 15.97 -15.30 -15.98
N LEU A 206 16.87 -14.62 -16.68
CA LEU A 206 18.23 -15.15 -16.95
C LEU A 206 19.19 -14.07 -17.48
N ASN A 207 19.52 -13.02 -16.69
CA ASN A 207 20.49 -11.98 -17.08
C ASN A 207 20.16 -11.21 -18.39
N SER A 208 18.92 -11.28 -18.87
CA SER A 208 18.50 -10.63 -20.12
C SER A 208 18.33 -9.12 -19.97
N CYS A 209 18.29 -8.63 -18.73
CA CYS A 209 18.24 -7.21 -18.42
C CYS A 209 19.67 -6.70 -18.17
N THR A 210 20.41 -6.55 -19.27
CA THR A 210 21.83 -6.23 -19.29
C THR A 210 22.15 -4.84 -18.73
N GLU A 211 21.19 -3.95 -18.57
CA GLU A 211 21.41 -2.61 -18.02
C GLU A 211 20.21 -2.10 -17.23
N ARG A 212 20.52 -1.57 -16.03
CA ARG A 212 19.71 -0.73 -15.12
C ARG A 212 18.82 -1.44 -14.10
N ARG A 213 19.42 -1.67 -12.93
CA ARG A 213 18.73 -1.74 -11.64
C ARG A 213 18.47 -0.29 -11.17
N TYR A 214 17.22 0.15 -11.15
CA TYR A 214 16.88 1.43 -10.51
C TYR A 214 17.00 1.28 -8.98
N ARG A 215 17.47 2.35 -8.35
CA ARG A 215 17.66 2.49 -6.90
C ARG A 215 16.52 3.27 -6.29
#